data_AF-A0A963K1F6-F1
#
_entry.id   AF-A0A963K1F6-F1
#
_cell.length_a   1.000
_cell.length_b   1.000
_cell.length_c   1.000
_cell.angle_alpha   90.00
_cell.angle_beta   90.00
_cell.angle_gamma   90.00
#
_symmetry.space_group_name_H-M   'P 1'
#
loop_
_entity.id
_entity.type
_entity.pdbx_description
1 polymer ?
#
loop_
_entity_poly.entity_id
_entity_poly.type
_entity_poly.pdbx_seq_one_letter_code
_entity_poly.pdbx_strand_id
1 'polypeptide(L)'
;MLDAIGAGSIEELFAQIPASHRMKGKLGLPPGMKSEAELRRHLVGLLARNQTCEANLSFLGAGCWQHHVPAACEEVVRRRELLTSVFGSPASDHGRNQAWFEFTSQLGEL
;
A
#
# COMPACT_ATOMS: atom_id res chain seq x y z
N MET A 1 26.67 5.74 -7.63
CA MET A 1 26.07 6.88 -6.91
C MET A 1 27.07 7.52 -5.95
N LEU A 2 27.64 6.78 -4.98
CA LEU A 2 28.65 7.32 -4.05
C LEU A 2 29.84 8.00 -4.76
N ASP A 3 30.41 7.35 -5.76
CA ASP A 3 31.50 7.91 -6.59
C ASP A 3 31.11 9.25 -7.27
N ALA A 4 29.88 9.35 -7.80
CA ALA A 4 29.39 10.55 -8.48
C ALA A 4 29.22 11.77 -7.55
N ILE A 5 29.10 11.54 -6.24
CA ILE A 5 29.02 12.59 -5.22
C ILE A 5 30.32 12.68 -4.39
N GLY A 6 31.36 11.92 -4.76
CA GLY A 6 32.65 11.90 -4.06
C GLY A 6 32.61 11.34 -2.64
N ALA A 7 31.61 10.53 -2.28
CA ALA A 7 31.49 9.93 -0.96
C ALA A 7 32.23 8.59 -0.88
N GLY A 8 32.99 8.37 0.19
CA GLY A 8 33.77 7.14 0.40
C GLY A 8 32.95 5.99 0.99
N SER A 9 31.83 6.30 1.64
CA SER A 9 30.99 5.34 2.36
C SER A 9 29.51 5.78 2.43
N ILE A 10 28.61 4.85 2.75
CA ILE A 10 27.19 5.18 2.98
C ILE A 10 27.05 5.99 4.26
N GLU A 11 27.90 5.74 5.25
CA GLU A 11 27.91 6.38 6.56
C GLU A 11 28.11 7.90 6.47
N GLU A 12 28.89 8.36 5.49
CA GLU A 12 29.08 9.78 5.19
C GLU A 12 27.77 10.49 4.79
N LEU A 13 26.83 9.79 4.13
CA LEU A 13 25.52 10.35 3.79
C LEU A 13 24.68 10.71 5.01
N PHE A 14 24.95 10.07 6.14
CA PHE A 14 24.22 10.27 7.39
C PHE A 14 24.88 11.29 8.33
N ALA A 15 25.93 11.99 7.91
CA ALA A 15 26.68 12.96 8.73
C ALA A 15 25.79 14.01 9.43
N GLN A 16 24.68 14.40 8.79
CA GLN A 16 23.71 15.37 9.33
C GLN A 16 22.88 14.83 10.51
N ILE A 17 22.83 13.51 10.70
CA ILE A 17 22.14 12.87 11.82
C ILE A 17 23.10 12.80 13.02
N PRO A 18 22.83 13.49 14.14
CA PRO A 18 23.72 13.45 15.31
C PRO A 18 23.92 12.01 15.81
N ALA A 19 25.16 11.67 16.20
CA ALA A 19 25.51 10.30 16.59
C ALA A 19 24.67 9.76 17.76
N SER A 20 24.18 10.63 18.65
CA SER A 20 23.27 10.29 19.74
C SER A 20 21.88 9.84 19.29
N HIS A 21 21.45 10.24 18.08
CA HIS A 21 20.15 9.89 17.50
C HIS A 21 20.23 8.66 16.58
N ARG A 22 21.44 8.19 16.28
CA ARG A 22 21.63 7.00 15.44
C ARG A 22 21.35 5.75 16.27
N MET A 23 20.53 4.85 15.72
CA MET A 23 20.28 3.56 16.33
C MET A 23 21.60 2.78 16.44
N LYS A 24 21.91 2.32 17.64
CA LYS A 24 23.08 1.47 17.91
C LYS A 24 22.61 0.02 17.92
N GLY A 25 22.93 -0.72 16.86
CA GLY A 25 22.59 -2.15 16.73
C GLY A 25 21.53 -2.42 15.67
N LYS A 26 20.96 -3.62 15.71
CA LYS A 26 19.92 -4.06 14.78
C LYS A 26 18.54 -3.76 15.34
N LEU A 27 17.56 -3.55 14.46
CA LEU A 27 16.15 -3.54 14.85
C LEU A 27 15.79 -4.89 15.46
N GLY A 28 15.02 -4.88 16.56
CA GLY A 28 14.52 -6.09 17.24
C GLY A 28 13.37 -6.75 16.48
N LEU A 29 13.55 -7.00 15.18
CA LEU A 29 12.56 -7.63 14.32
C LEU A 29 12.78 -9.13 14.24
N PRO A 30 11.72 -9.93 13.98
CA PRO A 30 11.88 -11.33 13.62
C PRO A 30 12.84 -11.50 12.42
N PRO A 31 13.50 -12.66 12.29
CA PRO A 31 14.28 -12.96 11.10
C PRO A 31 13.45 -12.74 9.83
N GLY A 32 14.02 -12.03 8.86
CA GLY A 32 13.37 -11.84 7.56
C GLY A 32 13.14 -13.18 6.88
N MET A 33 11.98 -13.33 6.23
CA MET A 33 11.70 -14.50 5.39
C MET A 33 12.61 -14.48 4.16
N LYS A 34 12.98 -15.67 3.68
CA LYS A 34 14.03 -15.80 2.65
C LYS A 34 13.52 -15.58 1.24
N SER A 35 12.21 -15.58 1.03
CA SER A 35 11.59 -15.40 -0.29
C SER A 35 10.16 -14.85 -0.21
N GLU A 36 9.71 -14.20 -1.28
CA GLU A 36 8.31 -13.76 -1.43
C GLU A 36 7.32 -14.94 -1.37
N ALA A 37 7.71 -16.10 -1.88
CA ALA A 37 6.88 -17.30 -1.84
C ALA A 37 6.66 -17.81 -0.39
N GLU A 38 7.69 -17.77 0.44
CA GLU A 38 7.61 -18.09 1.87
C GLU A 38 6.70 -17.10 2.60
N LEU A 39 6.87 -15.80 2.32
CA LEU A 39 6.01 -14.74 2.84
C LEU A 39 4.54 -14.94 2.48
N ARG A 40 4.26 -15.22 1.20
CA ARG A 40 2.90 -15.49 0.74
C ARG A 40 2.28 -16.69 1.45
N ARG A 41 3.00 -17.81 1.57
CA ARG A 41 2.51 -19.01 2.27
C ARG A 41 2.20 -18.72 3.74
N HIS A 42 3.10 -18.00 4.42
CA HIS A 42 2.91 -17.64 5.81
C HIS A 42 1.66 -16.78 6.01
N LEU A 43 1.53 -15.70 5.23
CA LEU A 43 0.39 -14.78 5.31
C LEU A 43 -0.94 -15.47 4.98
N VAL A 44 -1.00 -16.25 3.89
CA VAL A 44 -2.21 -16.99 3.52
C VAL A 44 -2.56 -18.02 4.61
N GLY A 45 -1.58 -18.70 5.18
CA GLY A 45 -1.79 -19.64 6.28
C GLY A 45 -2.34 -18.99 7.55
N LEU A 46 -1.90 -17.78 7.88
CA LEU A 46 -2.47 -17.00 8.99
C LEU A 46 -3.91 -16.58 8.70
N LEU A 47 -4.18 -16.06 7.50
CA LEU A 47 -5.51 -15.60 7.09
C LEU A 47 -6.53 -16.75 7.05
N ALA A 48 -6.10 -17.97 6.71
CA ALA A 48 -6.96 -19.15 6.68
C ALA A 48 -7.54 -19.54 8.05
N ARG A 49 -7.04 -18.95 9.15
CA ARG A 49 -7.61 -19.15 10.50
C ARG A 49 -8.87 -18.31 10.75
N ASN A 50 -9.16 -17.34 9.88
CA ASN A 50 -10.33 -16.48 9.99
C ASN A 50 -11.56 -17.15 9.35
N GLN A 51 -12.75 -16.77 9.82
CA GLN A 51 -14.01 -17.07 9.13
C GLN A 51 -14.37 -15.90 8.21
N THR A 52 -14.45 -16.15 6.91
CA THR A 52 -14.73 -15.10 5.91
C THR A 52 -16.24 -14.97 5.67
N CYS A 53 -16.65 -13.80 5.18
CA CYS A 53 -18.00 -13.58 4.67
C CYS A 53 -18.25 -14.23 3.28
N GLU A 54 -17.23 -14.85 2.68
CA GLU A 54 -17.41 -15.70 1.49
C GLU A 54 -17.96 -17.07 1.90
N ALA A 55 -17.49 -17.62 3.01
CA ALA A 55 -17.93 -18.90 3.54
C ALA A 55 -19.17 -18.81 4.43
N ASN A 56 -19.44 -17.63 5.01
CA ASN A 56 -20.52 -17.41 5.96
C ASN A 56 -21.32 -16.16 5.57
N LEU A 57 -22.65 -16.20 5.72
CA LEU A 57 -23.47 -14.99 5.56
C LEU A 57 -23.35 -14.10 6.80
N SER A 58 -23.12 -12.81 6.59
CA SER A 58 -23.05 -11.81 7.65
C SER A 58 -24.19 -10.79 7.53
N PHE A 59 -25.07 -10.77 8.53
CA PHE A 59 -26.16 -9.80 8.66
C PHE A 59 -25.93 -8.78 9.79
N LEU A 60 -24.68 -8.60 10.22
CA LEU A 60 -24.33 -7.76 11.37
C LEU A 60 -24.56 -6.26 11.11
N GLY A 61 -24.47 -5.80 9.86
CA GLY A 61 -24.72 -4.41 9.49
C GLY A 61 -23.72 -3.43 10.12
N ALA A 62 -24.24 -2.40 10.79
CA ALA A 62 -23.46 -1.33 11.43
C ALA A 62 -22.58 -0.51 10.46
N GLY A 63 -23.14 -0.15 9.29
CA GLY A 63 -22.44 0.65 8.28
C GLY A 63 -21.55 -0.16 7.34
N CYS A 64 -21.49 -1.49 7.49
CA CYS A 64 -20.83 -2.40 6.56
C CYS A 64 -21.79 -3.52 6.17
N TRP A 65 -21.90 -3.81 4.88
CA TRP A 65 -22.72 -4.91 4.38
C TRP A 65 -22.06 -5.56 3.16
N GLN A 66 -22.32 -6.85 3.00
CA GLN A 66 -21.86 -7.60 1.86
C GLN A 66 -22.60 -7.13 0.60
N HIS A 67 -21.85 -6.75 -0.43
CA HIS A 67 -22.38 -6.30 -1.71
C HIS A 67 -21.56 -6.90 -2.84
N HIS A 68 -22.16 -6.98 -4.03
CA HIS A 68 -21.44 -7.41 -5.22
C HIS A 68 -20.49 -6.31 -5.69
N VAL A 69 -19.20 -6.64 -5.82
CA VAL A 69 -18.20 -5.79 -6.46
C VAL A 69 -17.96 -6.33 -7.88
N PRO A 70 -18.30 -5.56 -8.94
CA PRO A 70 -18.06 -6.00 -10.32
C PRO A 70 -16.58 -6.23 -10.62
N ALA A 71 -16.27 -7.22 -11.45
CA ALA A 71 -14.90 -7.55 -11.84
C ALA A 71 -14.13 -6.36 -12.48
N ALA A 72 -14.84 -5.44 -13.13
CA ALA A 72 -14.26 -4.22 -13.67
C ALA A 72 -13.61 -3.33 -12.58
N CYS A 73 -14.14 -3.32 -11.36
CA CYS A 73 -13.54 -2.58 -10.25
C CYS A 73 -12.18 -3.18 -9.85
N GLU A 74 -12.05 -4.52 -9.86
CA GLU A 74 -10.78 -5.19 -9.59
C GLU A 74 -9.73 -4.86 -10.65
N GLU A 75 -10.12 -4.86 -11.93
CA GLU A 75 -9.21 -4.49 -13.01
C GLU A 75 -8.71 -3.05 -12.82
N VAL A 76 -9.62 -2.10 -12.56
CA VAL A 76 -9.28 -0.69 -12.37
C VAL A 76 -8.34 -0.47 -11.18
N VAL A 77 -8.62 -1.06 -10.02
CA VAL A 77 -7.81 -0.81 -8.80
C VAL A 77 -6.39 -1.40 -8.90
N ARG A 78 -6.16 -2.39 -9.79
CA ARG A 78 -4.84 -3.00 -10.00
C ARG A 78 -3.98 -2.26 -11.01
N ARG A 79 -4.54 -1.29 -11.73
CA ARG A 79 -3.79 -0.44 -12.68
C ARG A 79 -2.79 0.44 -11.95
N ARG A 80 -1.52 0.38 -12.36
CA ARG A 80 -0.40 1.04 -11.66
C ARG A 80 -0.54 2.56 -11.63
N GLU A 81 -1.06 3.13 -12.71
CA GLU A 81 -1.35 4.55 -12.87
C GLU A 81 -2.36 5.09 -11.85
N LEU A 82 -3.20 4.22 -11.26
CA LEU A 82 -4.12 4.57 -10.17
C LEU A 82 -3.57 4.13 -8.81
N LEU A 83 -2.97 2.94 -8.74
CA LEU A 83 -2.52 2.33 -7.49
C LEU A 83 -1.26 3.00 -6.89
N THR A 84 -0.34 3.48 -7.73
CA THR A 84 0.99 3.94 -7.27
C THR A 84 1.16 5.46 -7.29
N SER A 85 0.26 6.19 -7.97
CA SER A 85 0.31 7.65 -7.99
C SER A 85 -0.17 8.24 -6.66
N VAL A 86 0.58 9.20 -6.10
CA VAL A 86 0.26 9.84 -4.81
C VAL A 86 -0.45 11.18 -5.04
N PHE A 87 0.18 12.11 -5.77
CA PHE A 87 -0.46 13.33 -6.26
C PHE A 87 0.44 14.03 -7.28
N GLY A 88 -0.08 14.30 -8.46
CA GLY A 88 0.53 15.13 -9.49
C GLY A 88 -0.20 16.46 -9.69
N SER A 89 0.35 17.28 -10.59
CA SER A 89 -0.31 18.49 -11.06
C SER A 89 -1.63 18.16 -11.77
N PRO A 90 -2.57 19.12 -11.91
CA PRO A 90 -3.80 18.90 -12.68
C PRO A 90 -3.58 18.36 -14.11
N ALA A 91 -2.47 18.78 -14.75
CA ALA A 91 -2.09 18.33 -16.09
C ALA A 91 -1.54 16.90 -16.12
N SER A 92 -0.77 16.49 -15.11
CA SER A 92 -0.18 15.15 -15.05
C SER A 92 -1.14 14.09 -14.50
N ASP A 93 -2.16 14.50 -13.74
CA ASP A 93 -3.10 13.61 -13.04
C ASP A 93 -4.54 13.70 -13.55
N HIS A 94 -4.73 14.18 -14.79
CA HIS A 94 -6.04 14.48 -15.33
C HIS A 94 -7.05 13.32 -15.19
N GLY A 95 -6.64 12.08 -15.50
CA GLY A 95 -7.53 10.91 -15.40
C GLY A 95 -8.00 10.61 -13.97
N ARG A 96 -7.13 10.80 -12.96
CA ARG A 96 -7.50 10.63 -11.55
C ARG A 96 -8.46 11.74 -11.09
N ASN A 97 -8.18 12.98 -11.50
CA ASN A 97 -9.05 14.11 -11.19
C ASN A 97 -10.43 13.97 -11.84
N GLN A 98 -10.50 13.43 -13.07
CA GLN A 98 -11.77 13.11 -13.71
C GLN A 98 -12.53 12.05 -12.92
N ALA A 99 -11.88 10.93 -12.57
CA ALA A 99 -12.53 9.87 -11.78
C ALA A 99 -13.04 10.39 -10.42
N TRP A 100 -12.29 11.29 -9.78
CA TRP A 100 -12.71 11.95 -8.55
C TRP A 100 -13.93 12.86 -8.77
N PHE A 101 -13.91 13.67 -9.83
CA PHE A 101 -15.04 14.52 -10.21
C PHE A 101 -16.31 13.67 -10.42
N GLU A 102 -16.23 12.60 -11.21
CA GLU A 102 -17.37 11.71 -11.47
C GLU A 102 -17.92 11.07 -10.18
N PHE A 103 -17.04 10.66 -9.27
CA PHE A 103 -17.44 10.12 -7.97
C PHE A 103 -18.17 11.18 -7.12
N THR A 104 -17.63 12.40 -7.06
CA THR A 104 -18.28 13.49 -6.30
C THR A 104 -19.59 13.95 -6.93
N SER A 105 -19.70 13.92 -8.25
CA SER A 105 -20.96 14.23 -8.94
C SER A 105 -22.02 13.19 -8.63
N GLN A 106 -21.70 11.89 -8.68
CA GLN A 106 -22.62 10.82 -8.27
C GLN A 106 -23.09 10.99 -6.83
N LEU A 107 -22.19 11.33 -5.89
CA LEU A 107 -22.58 11.62 -4.52
C LEU A 107 -23.48 12.84 -4.39
N GLY A 108 -23.27 13.87 -5.20
CA GLY A 108 -24.10 15.07 -5.21
C GLY A 108 -25.49 14.87 -5.82
N GLU A 109 -25.69 13.80 -6.60
CA GLU A 109 -26.99 13.42 -7.16
C GLU A 109 -27.84 12.55 -6.23
N LEU A 110 -27.24 11.94 -5.20
CA LEU A 110 -27.93 11.12 -4.18
C LEU A 110 -28.62 11.98 -3.11
#